data_AF-A0A7S8HWV1-F1
#
_entry.id   AF-A0A7S8HWV1-F1
#
_cell.length_a   1.000
_cell.length_b   1.000
_cell.length_c   1.000
_cell.angle_alpha   90.00
_cell.angle_beta   90.00
_cell.angle_gamma   90.00
#
_symmetry.space_group_name_H-M   'P 1'
#
loop_
_entity.id
_entity.type
_entity.pdbx_description
1 polymer ?
#
loop_
_entity_poly.entity_id
_entity_poly.type
_entity_poly.pdbx_seq_one_letter_code
_entity_poly.pdbx_strand_id
1 'polypeptide(L)'
;MVLASSLTKQSQILIVGGGTWGCSTALHLAHVPDNKGDDEEAIWQSLTYAQAQGWLHDPVFKPYYHDTGYVISASTRNAIRKIIKGFYKSKGSGWVHARKAMTAAFEESKRLGVKFITGSPQGEVQSLIFEDGDLKGANTADGKEHRADRTILAVGASAERFLDFENQIRPTAWTIGHIQMTPEETQLYKNLPVLFNIGKGFFMEPDEDLHQLKMCDEHPGYVNWVQKPGAKFPRSIPFAKHQVPLESEHLVASGDRGIGYKHITSIGNFISDRLGSMGLPMATNLQKHLSSTRAPNLIYFNRTISRGDSLKGIGAQPASSATDLVDNSDIIFMSLSDDSALESTLNTILDSEDSGNLAGKLIVDTSTVHPDSSAKAETRIQEKGGQFIASPVFGASPVAAQGKLLWIIAGPNASVDKVTPYVEGVMGRAVIRVGEDIRASGKMKTAGNFITAGFMEIIAEAHVLAEKSGLGSGNLEALIEQQYGPLPFSMSQRLTTGAYMPARGVRPWSDLNLAIKDVGHGIALAEQSGTKLEVAEVAIKHLKDAKKFSDSEQRPLDSSSMYGILRKEAGLPFETELVKDRDAKDGK
;
A
#
# COMPACT_ATOMS: atom_id res chain seq x y z
N MET A 1 2.36 -0.63 -44.71
CA MET A 1 0.98 -0.31 -45.14
C MET A 1 0.49 -1.47 -46.02
N VAL A 2 0.04 -2.55 -45.39
CA VAL A 2 -0.59 -3.68 -46.09
C VAL A 2 -2.09 -3.45 -45.97
N LEU A 3 -2.76 -3.28 -47.11
CA LEU A 3 -4.21 -3.19 -47.18
C LEU A 3 -4.79 -4.53 -46.74
N ALA A 4 -5.31 -4.61 -45.51
CA ALA A 4 -6.00 -5.78 -45.01
C ALA A 4 -7.29 -6.01 -45.81
N SER A 5 -7.55 -7.28 -46.14
CA SER A 5 -8.64 -7.73 -46.99
C SER A 5 -10.01 -7.33 -46.43
N SER A 6 -10.87 -6.75 -47.27
CA SER A 6 -12.26 -6.51 -46.92
C SER A 6 -12.98 -7.84 -46.71
N LEU A 7 -13.42 -8.13 -45.49
CA LEU A 7 -14.23 -9.30 -45.18
C LEU A 7 -15.48 -9.34 -46.08
N THR A 8 -15.76 -10.50 -46.64
CA THR A 8 -16.98 -10.78 -47.44
C THR A 8 -17.87 -11.77 -46.70
N LYS A 9 -19.11 -11.98 -47.18
CA LYS A 9 -20.00 -13.02 -46.63
C LYS A 9 -19.46 -14.45 -46.81
N GLN A 10 -18.43 -14.62 -47.64
CA GLN A 10 -17.75 -15.89 -47.90
C GLN A 10 -16.49 -16.05 -47.05
N SER A 11 -16.02 -14.99 -46.39
CA SER A 11 -14.82 -15.02 -45.58
C SER A 11 -15.01 -15.89 -44.33
N GLN A 12 -13.99 -16.67 -44.01
CA GLN A 12 -13.91 -17.45 -42.79
C GLN A 12 -13.24 -16.63 -41.69
N ILE A 13 -13.83 -16.64 -40.51
CA ILE A 13 -13.27 -16.00 -39.31
C ILE A 13 -12.97 -17.12 -38.31
N LEU A 14 -11.73 -17.17 -37.84
CA LEU A 14 -11.31 -18.06 -36.76
C LEU A 14 -11.12 -17.24 -35.49
N ILE A 15 -11.80 -17.62 -34.42
CA ILE A 15 -11.57 -17.07 -33.08
C ILE A 15 -10.82 -18.14 -32.28
N VAL A 16 -9.60 -17.84 -31.88
CA VAL A 16 -8.74 -18.72 -31.09
C VAL A 16 -8.86 -18.35 -29.62
N GLY A 17 -9.37 -19.26 -28.79
CA GLY A 17 -9.68 -19.02 -27.39
C GLY A 17 -11.18 -18.90 -27.14
N GLY A 18 -11.57 -18.08 -26.16
CA GLY A 18 -12.97 -17.80 -25.85
C GLY A 18 -13.34 -17.91 -24.37
N GLY A 19 -12.99 -16.88 -23.60
CA GLY A 19 -13.69 -16.57 -22.35
C GLY A 19 -14.98 -15.78 -22.63
N THR A 20 -15.84 -15.62 -21.62
CA THR A 20 -17.11 -14.88 -21.71
C THR A 20 -16.96 -13.51 -22.37
N TRP A 21 -15.89 -12.78 -22.03
CA TRP A 21 -15.58 -11.48 -22.61
C TRP A 21 -14.89 -11.56 -23.98
N GLY A 22 -13.93 -12.48 -24.14
CA GLY A 22 -13.09 -12.58 -25.33
C GLY A 22 -13.87 -12.84 -26.62
N CYS A 23 -14.93 -13.66 -26.58
CA CYS A 23 -15.77 -13.90 -27.75
C CYS A 23 -16.54 -12.66 -28.20
N SER A 24 -17.07 -11.87 -27.25
CA SER A 24 -17.81 -10.64 -27.55
C SER A 24 -16.92 -9.57 -28.17
N THR A 25 -15.72 -9.39 -27.63
CA THR A 25 -14.70 -8.48 -28.18
C THR A 25 -14.26 -8.93 -29.57
N ALA A 26 -13.99 -10.23 -29.76
CA ALA A 26 -13.60 -10.76 -31.06
C ALA A 26 -14.66 -10.53 -32.14
N LEU A 27 -15.94 -10.75 -31.81
CA LEU A 27 -17.03 -10.49 -32.74
C LEU A 27 -17.18 -8.99 -33.03
N HIS A 28 -17.00 -8.12 -32.05
CA HIS A 28 -17.00 -6.67 -32.29
C HIS A 28 -15.85 -6.26 -33.22
N LEU A 29 -14.62 -6.68 -32.93
CA LEU A 29 -13.44 -6.41 -33.77
C LEU A 29 -13.59 -6.97 -35.19
N ALA A 30 -14.29 -8.09 -35.36
CA ALA A 30 -14.61 -8.63 -36.68
C ALA A 30 -15.49 -7.68 -37.52
N HIS A 31 -16.33 -6.85 -36.90
CA HIS A 31 -17.25 -5.92 -37.58
C HIS A 31 -16.66 -4.51 -37.78
N VAL A 32 -15.57 -4.16 -37.08
CA VAL A 32 -14.97 -2.83 -37.15
C VAL A 32 -13.85 -2.81 -38.22
N PRO A 33 -13.83 -1.82 -39.14
CA PRO A 33 -12.72 -1.65 -40.08
C PRO A 33 -11.40 -1.30 -39.35
N ASP A 34 -10.28 -1.88 -39.80
CA ASP A 34 -8.94 -1.84 -39.15
C ASP A 34 -8.34 -0.45 -38.89
N ASN A 35 -9.03 0.65 -39.24
CA ASN A 35 -8.56 2.03 -39.10
C ASN A 35 -9.46 2.94 -38.24
N LYS A 36 -10.44 2.39 -37.51
CA LYS A 36 -11.28 3.16 -36.58
C LYS A 36 -11.67 2.31 -35.36
N GLY A 37 -10.77 2.09 -34.41
CA GLY A 37 -11.21 1.36 -33.22
C GLY A 37 -10.18 0.95 -32.17
N ASP A 38 -8.93 1.41 -32.19
CA ASP A 38 -7.94 0.97 -31.20
C ASP A 38 -8.07 1.70 -29.84
N ASP A 39 -9.05 2.58 -29.71
CA ASP A 39 -9.38 3.21 -28.44
C ASP A 39 -10.13 2.22 -27.55
N GLU A 40 -9.44 1.71 -26.53
CA GLU A 40 -9.97 0.79 -25.53
C GLU A 40 -11.27 1.30 -24.92
N GLU A 41 -11.39 2.61 -24.68
CA GLU A 41 -12.59 3.21 -24.10
C GLU A 41 -13.79 3.11 -25.06
N ALA A 42 -13.57 3.36 -26.35
CA ALA A 42 -14.61 3.28 -27.37
C ALA A 42 -15.12 1.84 -27.57
N ILE A 43 -14.23 0.84 -27.55
CA ILE A 43 -14.60 -0.58 -27.58
C ILE A 43 -15.43 -0.91 -26.34
N TRP A 44 -14.98 -0.48 -25.16
CA TRP A 44 -15.63 -0.80 -23.89
C TRP A 44 -17.06 -0.22 -23.81
N GLN A 45 -17.22 1.03 -24.21
CA GLN A 45 -18.54 1.69 -24.29
C GLN A 45 -19.47 0.97 -25.28
N SER A 46 -18.96 0.61 -26.46
CA SER A 46 -19.74 -0.07 -27.51
C SER A 46 -20.22 -1.45 -27.05
N LEU A 47 -19.33 -2.24 -26.45
CA LEU A 47 -19.66 -3.56 -25.91
C LEU A 47 -20.65 -3.47 -24.75
N THR A 48 -20.46 -2.51 -23.84
CA THR A 48 -21.34 -2.31 -22.69
C THR A 48 -22.73 -1.90 -23.12
N TYR A 49 -22.84 -1.02 -24.12
CA TYR A 49 -24.12 -0.63 -24.70
C TYR A 49 -24.82 -1.83 -25.37
N ALA A 50 -24.11 -2.56 -26.23
CA ALA A 50 -24.67 -3.74 -26.90
C ALA A 50 -25.12 -4.81 -25.91
N GLN A 51 -24.33 -5.03 -24.85
CA GLN A 51 -24.65 -5.94 -23.76
C GLN A 51 -25.94 -5.50 -23.04
N ALA A 52 -26.06 -4.22 -22.65
CA ALA A 52 -27.26 -3.70 -22.01
C ALA A 52 -28.51 -3.85 -22.89
N GLN A 53 -28.38 -3.57 -24.19
CA GLN A 53 -29.48 -3.77 -25.14
C GLN A 53 -29.86 -5.25 -25.27
N GLY A 54 -28.88 -6.15 -25.32
CA GLY A 54 -29.09 -7.58 -25.35
C GLY A 54 -29.89 -8.08 -24.16
N TRP A 55 -29.48 -7.72 -22.94
CA TRP A 55 -30.19 -8.13 -21.72
C TRP A 55 -31.62 -7.59 -21.61
N LEU A 56 -31.85 -6.37 -22.08
CA LEU A 56 -33.16 -5.72 -21.94
C LEU A 56 -34.15 -6.10 -23.05
N HIS A 57 -33.66 -6.41 -24.25
CA HIS A 57 -34.50 -6.48 -25.45
C HIS A 57 -34.33 -7.74 -26.29
N ASP A 58 -33.18 -8.41 -26.25
CA ASP A 58 -32.94 -9.58 -27.12
C ASP A 58 -33.68 -10.82 -26.60
N PRO A 59 -34.51 -11.49 -27.43
CA PRO A 59 -35.31 -12.64 -26.99
C PRO A 59 -34.47 -13.84 -26.53
N VAL A 60 -33.21 -13.95 -26.94
CA VAL A 60 -32.28 -15.01 -26.53
C VAL A 60 -31.78 -14.77 -25.11
N PHE A 61 -31.53 -13.51 -24.74
CA PHE A 61 -30.85 -13.15 -23.49
C PHE A 61 -31.80 -12.63 -22.41
N LYS A 62 -32.86 -11.93 -22.80
CA LYS A 62 -33.85 -11.32 -21.91
C LYS A 62 -34.47 -12.30 -20.91
N PRO A 63 -34.78 -13.58 -21.25
CA PRO A 63 -35.34 -14.52 -20.27
C PRO A 63 -34.42 -14.84 -19.09
N TYR A 64 -33.12 -14.51 -19.18
CA TYR A 64 -32.10 -14.82 -18.18
C TYR A 64 -31.59 -13.59 -17.43
N TYR A 65 -32.13 -12.40 -17.73
CA TYR A 65 -31.80 -11.16 -17.06
C TYR A 65 -32.78 -10.87 -15.92
N HIS A 66 -32.23 -10.54 -14.76
CA HIS A 66 -32.99 -10.24 -13.55
C HIS A 66 -32.71 -8.78 -13.13
N ASP A 67 -33.70 -7.91 -13.31
CA ASP A 67 -33.61 -6.49 -12.93
C ASP A 67 -33.87 -6.31 -11.43
N THR A 68 -32.91 -6.69 -10.60
CA THR A 68 -33.02 -6.62 -9.12
C THR A 68 -32.45 -5.33 -8.53
N GLY A 69 -31.80 -4.50 -9.34
CA GLY A 69 -31.07 -3.32 -8.90
C GLY A 69 -29.59 -3.60 -8.59
N TYR A 70 -28.87 -2.53 -8.26
CA TYR A 70 -27.46 -2.56 -7.88
C TYR A 70 -27.20 -1.58 -6.73
N VAL A 71 -26.46 -2.04 -5.72
CA VAL A 71 -26.09 -1.26 -4.53
C VAL A 71 -24.57 -1.21 -4.42
N ILE A 72 -24.02 -0.01 -4.28
CA ILE A 72 -22.63 0.20 -3.87
C ILE A 72 -22.62 0.65 -2.41
N SER A 73 -21.89 -0.12 -1.60
CA SER A 73 -21.67 0.13 -0.18
C SER A 73 -20.17 0.28 0.12
N ALA A 74 -19.86 0.89 1.26
CA ALA A 74 -18.51 0.89 1.83
C ALA A 74 -18.55 0.64 3.32
N SER A 75 -17.65 -0.20 3.80
CA SER A 75 -17.49 -0.50 5.22
C SER A 75 -16.15 -0.05 5.82
N THR A 76 -15.24 0.53 5.03
CA THR A 76 -13.95 1.04 5.53
C THR A 76 -13.91 2.56 5.48
N ARG A 77 -13.21 3.22 6.42
CA ARG A 77 -13.11 4.70 6.46
C ARG A 77 -12.57 5.29 5.16
N ASN A 78 -11.63 4.61 4.51
CA ASN A 78 -11.06 5.06 3.23
C ASN A 78 -12.09 4.93 2.09
N ALA A 79 -12.80 3.80 2.00
CA ALA A 79 -13.85 3.61 0.99
C ALA A 79 -15.05 4.56 1.22
N ILE A 80 -15.43 4.80 2.48
CA ILE A 80 -16.51 5.74 2.85
C ILE A 80 -16.15 7.16 2.40
N ARG A 81 -14.88 7.60 2.52
CA ARG A 81 -14.44 8.91 2.02
C ARG A 81 -14.48 9.04 0.49
N LYS A 82 -14.33 7.92 -0.23
CA LYS A 82 -14.40 7.87 -1.70
C LYS A 82 -15.84 7.84 -2.22
N ILE A 83 -16.80 7.43 -1.40
CA ILE A 83 -18.23 7.41 -1.75
C ILE A 83 -18.88 8.69 -1.24
N ILE A 84 -19.24 9.61 -2.14
CA ILE A 84 -19.88 10.88 -1.78
C ILE A 84 -21.33 10.67 -1.27
N LYS A 85 -21.97 9.52 -1.59
CA LYS A 85 -23.24 8.97 -1.05
C LYS A 85 -23.33 7.51 -1.51
N GLY A 86 -23.80 6.58 -0.67
CA GLY A 86 -24.08 5.20 -1.10
C GLY A 86 -24.92 5.21 -2.37
N PHE A 87 -24.50 4.46 -3.40
CA PHE A 87 -25.19 4.45 -4.69
C PHE A 87 -26.17 3.29 -4.73
N TYR A 88 -27.45 3.59 -4.96
CA TYR A 88 -28.46 2.58 -5.21
C TYR A 88 -29.18 2.89 -6.51
N LYS A 89 -29.19 1.92 -7.42
CA LYS A 89 -29.98 1.94 -8.65
C LYS A 89 -31.01 0.83 -8.56
N SER A 90 -32.29 1.19 -8.54
CA SER A 90 -33.38 0.24 -8.28
C SER A 90 -33.82 -0.56 -9.51
N LYS A 91 -33.57 -0.05 -10.73
CA LYS A 91 -33.98 -0.66 -12.00
C LYS A 91 -32.99 -0.35 -13.13
N GLY A 92 -33.02 -1.14 -14.20
CA GLY A 92 -32.06 -1.07 -15.29
C GLY A 92 -30.65 -1.45 -14.86
N SER A 93 -30.54 -2.31 -13.86
CA SER A 93 -29.29 -2.89 -13.34
C SER A 93 -29.64 -4.15 -12.54
N GLY A 94 -28.83 -5.18 -12.62
CA GLY A 94 -29.10 -6.44 -11.93
C GLY A 94 -28.10 -7.50 -12.35
N TRP A 95 -28.53 -8.75 -12.38
CA TRP A 95 -27.67 -9.88 -12.73
C TRP A 95 -28.26 -10.71 -13.86
N VAL A 96 -27.40 -11.55 -14.44
CA VAL A 96 -27.75 -12.47 -15.51
C VAL A 96 -27.40 -13.87 -15.07
N HIS A 97 -28.28 -14.82 -15.33
CA HIS A 97 -27.98 -16.22 -15.09
C HIS A 97 -26.91 -16.74 -16.07
N ALA A 98 -25.63 -16.60 -15.71
CA ALA A 98 -24.48 -16.83 -16.59
C ALA A 98 -24.53 -18.16 -17.37
N ARG A 99 -24.78 -19.30 -16.70
CA ARG A 99 -24.83 -20.61 -17.36
C ARG A 99 -25.89 -20.69 -18.46
N LYS A 100 -27.15 -20.35 -18.12
CA LYS A 100 -28.28 -20.38 -19.05
C LYS A 100 -28.07 -19.40 -20.21
N ALA A 101 -27.59 -18.19 -19.93
CA ALA A 101 -27.28 -17.20 -20.96
C ALA A 101 -26.18 -17.68 -21.91
N MET A 102 -25.12 -18.31 -21.39
CA MET A 102 -24.06 -18.91 -22.23
C MET A 102 -24.57 -20.08 -23.07
N THR A 103 -25.42 -20.95 -22.51
CA THR A 103 -26.05 -22.04 -23.26
C THR A 103 -26.94 -21.50 -24.38
N ALA A 104 -27.74 -20.47 -24.10
CA ALA A 104 -28.58 -19.84 -25.11
C ALA A 104 -27.75 -19.17 -26.22
N ALA A 105 -26.67 -18.47 -25.86
CA ALA A 105 -25.72 -17.91 -26.83
C ALA A 105 -25.09 -18.98 -27.71
N PHE A 106 -24.70 -20.11 -27.12
CA PHE A 106 -24.09 -21.23 -27.84
C PHE A 106 -25.07 -21.86 -28.84
N GLU A 107 -26.29 -22.17 -28.41
CA GLU A 107 -27.31 -22.76 -29.28
C GLU A 107 -27.72 -21.80 -30.41
N GLU A 108 -27.88 -20.51 -30.11
CA GLU A 108 -28.21 -19.52 -31.13
C GLU A 108 -27.06 -19.32 -32.12
N SER A 109 -25.81 -19.26 -31.64
CA SER A 109 -24.63 -19.18 -32.51
C SER A 109 -24.56 -20.39 -33.44
N LYS A 110 -24.82 -21.59 -32.92
CA LYS A 110 -24.86 -22.82 -33.72
C LYS A 110 -26.00 -22.79 -34.74
N ARG A 111 -27.19 -22.30 -34.37
CA ARG A 111 -28.32 -22.10 -35.29
C ARG A 111 -27.96 -21.14 -36.43
N LEU A 112 -27.18 -20.12 -36.14
CA LEU A 112 -26.65 -19.15 -37.11
C LEU A 112 -25.46 -19.68 -37.93
N GLY A 113 -24.99 -20.90 -37.66
CA GLY A 113 -23.95 -21.59 -38.44
C GLY A 113 -22.53 -21.51 -37.86
N VAL A 114 -22.36 -20.99 -36.64
CA VAL A 114 -21.06 -20.98 -35.96
C VAL A 114 -20.65 -22.42 -35.61
N LYS A 115 -19.40 -22.76 -35.92
CA LYS A 115 -18.79 -24.05 -35.58
C LYS A 115 -17.92 -23.88 -34.34
N PHE A 116 -18.26 -24.60 -33.28
CA PHE A 116 -17.45 -24.66 -32.06
C PHE A 116 -16.57 -25.91 -32.08
N ILE A 117 -15.29 -25.73 -31.84
CA ILE A 117 -14.30 -26.80 -31.73
C ILE A 117 -13.74 -26.73 -30.31
N THR A 118 -14.11 -27.68 -29.47
CA THR A 118 -13.88 -27.62 -28.01
C THR A 118 -13.39 -28.95 -27.46
N GLY A 119 -12.73 -28.94 -26.31
CA GLY A 119 -12.25 -30.13 -25.63
C GLY A 119 -10.89 -30.61 -26.14
N SER A 120 -10.25 -31.52 -25.42
CA SER A 120 -9.01 -32.16 -25.86
C SER A 120 -9.32 -33.50 -26.53
N PRO A 121 -8.68 -33.86 -27.66
CA PRO A 121 -7.60 -33.11 -28.32
C PRO A 121 -8.06 -32.06 -29.36
N GLN A 122 -9.30 -32.12 -29.86
CA GLN A 122 -9.71 -31.41 -31.10
C GLN A 122 -9.76 -29.89 -30.97
N GLY A 123 -10.06 -29.35 -29.79
CA GLY A 123 -10.10 -27.91 -29.51
C GLY A 123 -8.92 -27.43 -28.66
N GLU A 124 -7.97 -28.31 -28.32
CA GLU A 124 -6.80 -27.93 -27.53
C GLU A 124 -5.73 -27.32 -28.44
N VAL A 125 -5.64 -25.99 -28.47
CA VAL A 125 -4.66 -25.26 -29.26
C VAL A 125 -3.26 -25.39 -28.66
N GLN A 126 -2.31 -25.91 -29.44
CA GLN A 126 -0.91 -26.10 -29.05
C GLN A 126 0.01 -24.99 -29.52
N SER A 127 -0.22 -24.46 -30.73
CA SER A 127 0.59 -23.39 -31.30
C SER A 127 -0.22 -22.51 -32.25
N LEU A 128 0.27 -21.30 -32.49
CA LEU A 128 -0.29 -20.35 -33.44
C LEU A 128 0.48 -20.41 -34.77
N ILE A 129 -0.22 -20.13 -35.87
CA ILE A 129 0.35 -20.08 -37.22
C ILE A 129 0.53 -18.63 -37.61
N PHE A 130 1.79 -18.19 -37.75
CA PHE A 130 2.15 -16.84 -38.18
C PHE A 130 2.78 -16.87 -39.57
N GLU A 131 2.32 -15.99 -40.47
CA GLU A 131 2.85 -15.81 -41.83
C GLU A 131 2.91 -14.32 -42.15
N ASP A 132 4.04 -13.86 -42.70
CA ASP A 132 4.28 -12.45 -43.03
C ASP A 132 4.02 -11.45 -41.87
N GLY A 133 4.22 -11.93 -40.63
CA GLY A 133 3.98 -11.13 -39.41
C GLY A 133 2.52 -11.06 -38.96
N ASP A 134 1.61 -11.78 -39.61
CA ASP A 134 0.18 -11.83 -39.29
C ASP A 134 -0.25 -13.20 -38.77
N LEU A 135 -1.29 -13.24 -37.93
CA LEU A 135 -1.84 -14.46 -37.36
C LEU A 135 -2.83 -15.09 -38.36
N LYS A 136 -2.47 -16.26 -38.91
CA LYS A 136 -3.25 -16.95 -39.95
C LYS A 136 -4.02 -18.18 -39.47
N GLY A 137 -3.74 -18.65 -38.26
CA GLY A 137 -4.40 -19.85 -37.75
C GLY A 137 -3.84 -20.38 -36.44
N ALA A 138 -4.25 -21.62 -36.13
CA ALA A 138 -3.83 -22.35 -34.94
C ALA A 138 -3.74 -23.86 -35.21
N ASN A 139 -2.83 -24.54 -34.52
CA ASN A 139 -2.69 -25.99 -34.52
C ASN A 139 -3.31 -26.59 -33.27
N THR A 140 -4.12 -27.63 -33.43
CA THR A 140 -4.76 -28.36 -32.32
C THR A 140 -4.01 -29.65 -31.99
N ALA A 141 -4.22 -30.17 -30.77
CA ALA A 141 -3.49 -31.32 -30.25
C ALA A 141 -3.76 -32.64 -31.02
N ASP A 142 -4.81 -32.69 -31.83
CA ASP A 142 -5.10 -33.78 -32.77
C ASP A 142 -4.28 -33.68 -34.07
N GLY A 143 -3.39 -32.70 -34.18
CA GLY A 143 -2.51 -32.49 -35.33
C GLY A 143 -3.14 -31.73 -36.49
N LYS A 144 -4.33 -31.13 -36.29
CA LYS A 144 -5.05 -30.40 -37.34
C LYS A 144 -4.68 -28.92 -37.37
N GLU A 145 -4.55 -28.37 -38.58
CA GLU A 145 -4.44 -26.93 -38.79
C GLU A 145 -5.83 -26.30 -38.98
N HIS A 146 -6.06 -25.19 -38.30
CA HIS A 146 -7.23 -24.34 -38.48
C HIS A 146 -6.79 -22.98 -39.03
N ARG A 147 -7.19 -22.66 -40.27
CA ARG A 147 -6.86 -21.41 -40.97
C ARG A 147 -8.12 -20.65 -41.34
N ALA A 148 -8.01 -19.34 -41.47
CA ALA A 148 -9.11 -18.45 -41.82
C ALA A 148 -8.61 -17.18 -42.51
N ASP A 149 -9.51 -16.47 -43.21
CA ASP A 149 -9.19 -15.18 -43.83
C ASP A 149 -8.88 -14.11 -42.77
N ARG A 150 -9.52 -14.21 -41.60
CA ARG A 150 -9.24 -13.39 -40.42
C ARG A 150 -9.15 -14.26 -39.17
N THR A 151 -8.05 -14.16 -38.44
CA THR A 151 -7.87 -14.86 -37.16
C THR A 151 -7.84 -13.84 -36.02
N ILE A 152 -8.62 -14.09 -34.98
CA ILE A 152 -8.70 -13.24 -33.79
C ILE A 152 -8.29 -14.05 -32.58
N LEU A 153 -7.29 -13.56 -31.85
CA LEU A 153 -6.79 -14.20 -30.65
C LEU A 153 -7.51 -13.66 -29.40
N ALA A 154 -8.33 -14.47 -28.76
CA ALA A 154 -9.18 -14.12 -27.62
C ALA A 154 -8.95 -15.06 -26.42
N VAL A 155 -7.69 -15.16 -26.00
CA VAL A 155 -7.19 -16.22 -25.10
C VAL A 155 -7.19 -15.86 -23.60
N GLY A 156 -7.53 -14.62 -23.23
CA GLY A 156 -7.69 -14.19 -21.84
C GLY A 156 -6.50 -14.54 -20.95
N ALA A 157 -6.75 -15.15 -19.78
CA ALA A 157 -5.71 -15.58 -18.84
C ALA A 157 -4.69 -16.57 -19.43
N SER A 158 -5.02 -17.22 -20.55
CA SER A 158 -4.11 -18.13 -21.27
C SER A 158 -3.18 -17.42 -22.26
N ALA A 159 -3.18 -16.08 -22.33
CA ALA A 159 -2.38 -15.32 -23.27
C ALA A 159 -0.87 -15.60 -23.17
N GLU A 160 -0.34 -15.72 -21.95
CA GLU A 160 1.08 -16.06 -21.69
C GLU A 160 1.51 -17.45 -22.22
N ARG A 161 0.54 -18.26 -22.67
CA ARG A 161 0.80 -19.56 -23.28
C ARG A 161 1.19 -19.44 -24.75
N PHE A 162 0.77 -18.35 -25.40
CA PHE A 162 0.93 -18.13 -26.84
C PHE A 162 1.81 -16.93 -27.18
N LEU A 163 1.87 -15.93 -26.31
CA LEU A 163 2.63 -14.70 -26.49
C LEU A 163 3.54 -14.46 -25.27
N ASP A 164 4.73 -13.92 -25.52
CA ASP A 164 5.63 -13.45 -24.47
C ASP A 164 5.31 -12.00 -24.15
N PHE A 165 4.90 -11.74 -22.91
CA PHE A 165 4.56 -10.41 -22.41
C PHE A 165 5.62 -9.84 -21.48
N GLU A 166 6.78 -10.50 -21.32
CA GLU A 166 7.89 -10.01 -20.49
C GLU A 166 7.48 -9.65 -19.05
N ASN A 167 6.57 -10.42 -18.44
CA ASN A 167 5.95 -10.20 -17.11
C ASN A 167 5.10 -8.91 -16.97
N GLN A 168 4.73 -8.26 -18.08
CA GLN A 168 3.85 -7.08 -18.02
C GLN A 168 2.41 -7.43 -17.64
N ILE A 169 2.01 -8.69 -17.82
CA ILE A 169 0.68 -9.19 -17.43
C ILE A 169 0.79 -10.31 -16.39
N ARG A 170 -0.22 -10.40 -15.52
CA ARG A 170 -0.32 -11.44 -14.49
C ARG A 170 -1.71 -12.10 -14.54
N PRO A 171 -1.82 -13.38 -14.95
CA PRO A 171 -3.07 -14.11 -14.87
C PRO A 171 -3.50 -14.33 -13.40
N THR A 172 -4.70 -13.88 -13.06
CA THR A 172 -5.31 -14.05 -11.73
C THR A 172 -6.65 -14.77 -11.83
N ALA A 173 -7.09 -15.38 -10.72
CA ALA A 173 -8.43 -15.94 -10.56
C ALA A 173 -9.16 -15.25 -9.41
N TRP A 174 -10.47 -15.07 -9.53
CA TRP A 174 -11.31 -14.65 -8.40
C TRP A 174 -11.98 -15.85 -7.74
N THR A 175 -12.18 -15.76 -6.44
CA THR A 175 -12.79 -16.84 -5.66
C THR A 175 -14.25 -16.52 -5.38
N ILE A 176 -15.12 -17.50 -5.66
CA ILE A 176 -16.57 -17.41 -5.46
C ILE A 176 -16.98 -18.41 -4.38
N GLY A 177 -17.46 -17.89 -3.25
CA GLY A 177 -18.15 -18.65 -2.22
C GLY A 177 -19.62 -18.84 -2.56
N HIS A 178 -20.17 -20.00 -2.20
CA HIS A 178 -21.59 -20.30 -2.31
C HIS A 178 -22.11 -20.60 -0.91
N ILE A 179 -23.12 -19.85 -0.47
CA ILE A 179 -23.79 -20.05 0.81
C ILE A 179 -25.15 -20.67 0.52
N GLN A 180 -25.36 -21.90 0.96
CA GLN A 180 -26.66 -22.56 0.81
C GLN A 180 -27.69 -21.87 1.69
N MET A 181 -28.79 -21.43 1.09
CA MET A 181 -29.90 -20.77 1.79
C MET A 181 -31.00 -21.78 2.14
N THR A 182 -31.71 -21.55 3.24
CA THR A 182 -32.97 -22.25 3.51
C THR A 182 -34.08 -21.79 2.55
N PRO A 183 -35.21 -22.50 2.45
CA PRO A 183 -36.36 -22.04 1.67
C PRO A 183 -36.87 -20.66 2.10
N GLU A 184 -36.87 -20.37 3.41
CA GLU A 184 -37.30 -19.09 3.97
C GLU A 184 -36.33 -17.97 3.58
N GLU A 185 -35.01 -18.21 3.69
CA GLU A 185 -33.97 -17.26 3.27
C GLU A 185 -34.00 -17.00 1.77
N THR A 186 -34.20 -18.05 0.96
CA THR A 186 -34.35 -17.93 -0.49
C THR A 186 -35.53 -17.02 -0.83
N GLN A 187 -36.66 -17.21 -0.15
CA GLN A 187 -37.84 -16.37 -0.36
C GLN A 187 -37.60 -14.91 0.10
N LEU A 188 -36.85 -14.71 1.19
CA LEU A 188 -36.46 -13.40 1.70
C LEU A 188 -35.54 -12.64 0.71
N TYR A 189 -34.58 -13.33 0.09
CA TYR A 189 -33.54 -12.72 -0.75
C TYR A 189 -33.81 -12.80 -2.26
N LYS A 190 -34.95 -13.34 -2.70
CA LYS A 190 -35.28 -13.56 -4.13
C LYS A 190 -35.06 -12.34 -5.04
N ASN A 191 -35.32 -11.13 -4.54
CA ASN A 191 -35.18 -9.88 -5.29
C ASN A 191 -34.05 -8.98 -4.76
N LEU A 192 -33.06 -9.57 -4.09
CA LEU A 192 -31.92 -8.83 -3.57
C LEU A 192 -31.19 -8.13 -4.74
N PRO A 193 -30.96 -6.80 -4.66
CA PRO A 193 -30.09 -6.11 -5.59
C PRO A 193 -28.69 -6.71 -5.55
N VAL A 194 -27.98 -6.66 -6.68
CA VAL A 194 -26.56 -7.01 -6.68
C VAL A 194 -25.84 -6.03 -5.75
N LEU A 195 -25.19 -6.55 -4.71
CA LEU A 195 -24.49 -5.73 -3.73
C LEU A 195 -23.00 -5.76 -4.03
N PHE A 196 -22.42 -4.58 -4.17
CA PHE A 196 -20.99 -4.38 -4.23
C PHE A 196 -20.48 -3.60 -3.00
N ASN A 197 -19.45 -4.11 -2.34
CA ASN A 197 -18.80 -3.42 -1.23
C ASN A 197 -17.37 -3.01 -1.57
N ILE A 198 -17.14 -1.73 -1.88
CA ILE A 198 -15.80 -1.17 -2.21
C ILE A 198 -14.79 -1.38 -1.08
N GLY A 199 -15.29 -1.43 0.16
CA GLY A 199 -14.51 -1.66 1.37
C GLY A 199 -14.00 -3.10 1.51
N LYS A 200 -14.69 -4.07 0.90
CA LYS A 200 -14.38 -5.50 1.04
C LYS A 200 -14.09 -6.23 -0.26
N GLY A 201 -14.39 -5.63 -1.42
CA GLY A 201 -14.24 -6.28 -2.73
C GLY A 201 -15.33 -7.32 -3.04
N PHE A 202 -16.41 -7.38 -2.26
CA PHE A 202 -17.44 -8.42 -2.43
C PHE A 202 -18.56 -8.01 -3.37
N PHE A 203 -18.84 -8.88 -4.35
CA PHE A 203 -20.11 -8.94 -5.06
C PHE A 203 -20.99 -10.03 -4.45
N MET A 204 -22.24 -9.69 -4.17
CA MET A 204 -23.24 -10.66 -3.75
C MET A 204 -24.40 -10.67 -4.73
N GLU A 205 -24.65 -11.84 -5.32
CA GLU A 205 -25.79 -12.08 -6.20
C GLU A 205 -26.54 -13.33 -5.74
N PRO A 206 -27.88 -13.32 -5.76
CA PRO A 206 -28.67 -14.52 -5.49
C PRO A 206 -28.60 -15.50 -6.67
N ASP A 207 -28.65 -16.79 -6.39
CA ASP A 207 -28.84 -17.86 -7.39
C ASP A 207 -30.25 -18.44 -7.29
N GLU A 208 -30.99 -18.39 -8.41
CA GLU A 208 -32.38 -18.86 -8.45
C GLU A 208 -32.51 -20.39 -8.49
N ASP A 209 -31.54 -21.10 -9.08
CA ASP A 209 -31.65 -22.54 -9.37
C ASP A 209 -31.17 -23.41 -8.21
N LEU A 210 -30.10 -22.99 -7.54
CA LEU A 210 -29.41 -23.78 -6.51
C LEU A 210 -29.78 -23.32 -5.10
N HIS A 211 -30.59 -22.28 -4.96
CA HIS A 211 -30.94 -21.66 -3.68
C HIS A 211 -29.68 -21.27 -2.89
N GLN A 212 -28.71 -20.67 -3.58
CA GLN A 212 -27.42 -20.28 -3.03
C GLN A 212 -27.23 -18.76 -3.13
N LEU A 213 -26.68 -18.15 -2.10
CA LEU A 213 -26.12 -16.80 -2.22
C LEU A 213 -24.68 -16.92 -2.70
N LYS A 214 -24.36 -16.27 -3.82
CA LYS A 214 -23.00 -16.21 -4.33
C LYS A 214 -22.29 -15.00 -3.76
N MET A 215 -21.04 -15.18 -3.37
CA MET A 215 -20.19 -14.13 -2.84
C MET A 215 -18.82 -14.21 -3.51
N CYS A 216 -18.44 -13.19 -4.28
CA CYS A 216 -17.18 -13.14 -5.01
C CYS A 216 -16.27 -12.06 -4.43
N ASP A 217 -15.01 -12.39 -4.11
CA ASP A 217 -13.97 -11.41 -3.76
C ASP A 217 -13.17 -11.02 -5.01
N GLU A 218 -13.22 -9.74 -5.40
CA GLU A 218 -12.58 -9.22 -6.61
C GLU A 218 -11.10 -8.81 -6.40
N HIS A 219 -10.54 -8.85 -5.19
CA HIS A 219 -9.22 -8.26 -4.89
C HIS A 219 -8.25 -9.17 -4.09
N PRO A 220 -6.94 -9.19 -4.40
CA PRO A 220 -6.26 -8.85 -5.66
C PRO A 220 -6.33 -9.99 -6.71
N GLY A 221 -7.14 -11.02 -6.44
CA GLY A 221 -7.15 -12.26 -7.20
C GLY A 221 -6.03 -13.22 -6.79
N TYR A 222 -6.31 -14.50 -6.90
CA TYR A 222 -5.41 -15.60 -6.59
C TYR A 222 -4.46 -15.90 -7.77
N VAL A 223 -3.21 -16.27 -7.46
CA VAL A 223 -2.18 -16.67 -8.43
C VAL A 223 -1.53 -17.98 -8.00
N ASN A 224 -1.18 -18.82 -8.98
CA ASN A 224 -0.53 -20.11 -8.74
C ASN A 224 0.75 -20.21 -9.57
N TRP A 225 1.85 -19.73 -8.99
CA TRP A 225 3.13 -19.66 -9.67
C TRP A 225 3.78 -21.04 -9.84
N VAL A 226 4.13 -21.36 -11.08
CA VAL A 226 4.82 -22.58 -11.47
C VAL A 226 6.07 -22.19 -12.25
N GLN A 227 7.24 -22.65 -11.78
CA GLN A 227 8.51 -22.51 -12.47
C GLN A 227 8.65 -23.64 -13.50
N LYS A 228 8.63 -23.31 -14.80
CA LYS A 228 8.88 -24.31 -15.86
C LYS A 228 10.38 -24.41 -16.17
N PRO A 229 10.93 -25.63 -16.42
CA PRO A 229 12.31 -25.79 -16.88
C PRO A 229 12.58 -24.98 -18.15
N GLY A 230 13.64 -24.18 -18.15
CA GLY A 230 14.02 -23.33 -19.29
C GLY A 230 13.23 -22.02 -19.45
N ALA A 231 12.21 -21.76 -18.63
CA ALA A 231 11.52 -20.47 -18.64
C ALA A 231 12.31 -19.42 -17.83
N LYS A 232 12.49 -18.23 -18.42
CA LYS A 232 13.18 -17.10 -17.77
C LYS A 232 12.49 -16.63 -16.48
N PHE A 233 11.17 -16.80 -16.40
CA PHE A 233 10.34 -16.34 -15.28
C PHE A 233 9.27 -17.39 -14.89
N PRO A 234 8.82 -17.42 -13.62
CA PRO A 234 7.70 -18.25 -13.20
C PRO A 234 6.39 -17.78 -13.84
N ARG A 235 5.43 -18.69 -14.04
CA ARG A 235 4.12 -18.40 -14.66
C ARG A 235 2.96 -18.78 -13.77
N SER A 236 1.87 -18.02 -13.80
CA SER A 236 0.67 -18.32 -13.02
C SER A 236 -0.24 -19.28 -13.79
N ILE A 237 -0.38 -20.52 -13.32
CA ILE A 237 -1.18 -21.55 -14.01
C ILE A 237 -2.48 -21.80 -13.23
N PRO A 238 -3.67 -21.62 -13.83
CA PRO A 238 -4.94 -21.97 -13.18
C PRO A 238 -4.96 -23.44 -12.75
N PHE A 239 -5.39 -23.76 -11.52
CA PHE A 239 -5.59 -25.13 -11.06
C PHE A 239 -7.09 -25.53 -11.06
N ALA A 240 -7.38 -26.80 -10.77
CA ALA A 240 -8.71 -27.39 -10.91
C ALA A 240 -9.79 -26.82 -9.95
N LYS A 241 -11.04 -26.78 -10.45
CA LYS A 241 -12.27 -26.23 -9.83
C LYS A 241 -12.58 -26.65 -8.37
N HIS A 242 -11.99 -27.73 -7.87
CA HIS A 242 -12.30 -28.33 -6.56
C HIS A 242 -11.28 -27.99 -5.46
N GLN A 243 -10.27 -27.17 -5.77
CA GLN A 243 -9.36 -26.63 -4.77
C GLN A 243 -9.80 -25.21 -4.43
N VAL A 244 -9.94 -24.90 -3.14
CA VAL A 244 -10.15 -23.53 -2.68
C VAL A 244 -8.80 -23.05 -2.12
N PRO A 245 -8.19 -21.97 -2.67
CA PRO A 245 -7.03 -21.38 -2.03
C PRO A 245 -7.41 -21.04 -0.58
N LEU A 246 -6.65 -21.59 0.36
CA LEU A 246 -6.94 -21.42 1.78
C LEU A 246 -7.03 -19.94 2.18
N GLU A 247 -6.20 -19.10 1.57
CA GLU A 247 -6.25 -17.65 1.74
C GLU A 247 -7.58 -17.05 1.29
N SER A 248 -8.13 -17.49 0.16
CA SER A 248 -9.43 -17.04 -0.32
C SER A 248 -10.58 -17.55 0.55
N GLU A 249 -10.49 -18.78 1.08
CA GLU A 249 -11.45 -19.28 2.07
C GLU A 249 -11.46 -18.40 3.32
N HIS A 250 -10.28 -18.03 3.84
CA HIS A 250 -10.17 -17.13 4.98
C HIS A 250 -10.72 -15.73 4.70
N LEU A 251 -10.47 -15.16 3.52
CA LEU A 251 -11.00 -13.85 3.13
C LEU A 251 -12.53 -13.85 3.06
N VAL A 252 -13.12 -14.86 2.41
CA VAL A 252 -14.58 -15.02 2.32
C VAL A 252 -15.19 -15.26 3.71
N ALA A 253 -14.53 -16.06 4.57
CA ALA A 253 -15.03 -16.37 5.92
C ALA A 253 -14.88 -15.22 6.92
N SER A 254 -13.79 -14.46 6.86
CA SER A 254 -13.51 -13.35 7.78
C SER A 254 -14.20 -12.05 7.37
N GLY A 255 -14.49 -11.89 6.08
CA GLY A 255 -15.07 -10.68 5.51
C GLY A 255 -14.16 -9.45 5.65
N ASP A 256 -12.85 -9.63 5.85
CA ASP A 256 -11.87 -8.57 6.00
C ASP A 256 -10.85 -8.65 4.85
N ARG A 257 -10.38 -7.50 4.34
CA ARG A 257 -9.32 -7.44 3.30
C ARG A 257 -7.94 -7.67 3.92
N GLY A 258 -7.83 -8.62 4.83
CA GLY A 258 -6.58 -9.11 5.37
C GLY A 258 -5.90 -9.95 4.32
N ILE A 259 -5.05 -9.31 3.52
CA ILE A 259 -4.06 -9.90 2.61
C ILE A 259 -3.70 -11.32 3.09
N GLY A 260 -3.95 -12.29 2.21
CA GLY A 260 -3.61 -13.68 2.43
C GLY A 260 -2.18 -13.83 2.93
N TYR A 261 -2.07 -14.22 4.19
CA TYR A 261 -1.00 -15.05 4.70
C TYR A 261 -1.64 -16.00 5.71
N LYS A 262 -1.74 -17.27 5.33
CA LYS A 262 -2.07 -18.35 6.26
C LYS A 262 -0.88 -18.60 7.18
N HIS A 263 -0.74 -17.73 8.17
CA HIS A 263 -0.52 -18.05 9.56
C HIS A 263 -1.19 -16.91 10.31
N ILE A 264 -1.74 -17.18 11.49
CA ILE A 264 -2.01 -16.12 12.47
C ILE A 264 -0.65 -15.46 12.69
N THR A 265 -0.37 -14.44 11.89
CA THR A 265 0.89 -13.73 11.89
C THR A 265 0.78 -12.84 13.10
N SER A 266 1.69 -13.00 14.04
CA SER A 266 1.83 -12.06 15.15
C SER A 266 2.41 -10.77 14.54
N ILE A 267 1.50 -9.93 14.04
CA ILE A 267 1.80 -8.77 13.23
C ILE A 267 2.18 -7.59 14.13
N GLY A 268 3.38 -7.05 13.86
CA GLY A 268 3.71 -5.67 14.15
C GLY A 268 4.33 -5.44 15.51
N ASN A 269 5.42 -6.13 15.81
CA ASN A 269 5.96 -6.07 17.15
C ASN A 269 7.07 -5.01 17.23
N PHE A 270 6.95 -4.10 18.20
CA PHE A 270 7.87 -2.98 18.35
C PHE A 270 9.02 -3.35 19.27
N ILE A 271 10.22 -3.44 18.72
CA ILE A 271 11.45 -3.32 19.52
C ILE A 271 11.84 -1.85 19.51
N SER A 272 11.74 -1.22 20.66
CA SER A 272 12.26 0.12 20.83
C SER A 272 12.98 0.19 22.15
N ASP A 273 14.19 0.75 22.17
CA ASP A 273 14.83 1.20 23.40
C ASP A 273 14.23 2.54 23.89
N ARG A 274 13.38 3.14 23.06
CA ARG A 274 12.66 4.39 23.27
C ARG A 274 11.22 4.29 22.75
N LEU A 275 10.37 3.52 23.44
CA LEU A 275 8.92 3.79 23.54
C LEU A 275 8.72 5.18 24.20
N GLY A 276 9.22 6.22 23.53
CA GLY A 276 9.30 7.61 23.94
C GLY A 276 8.63 8.45 22.85
N SER A 277 9.35 9.42 22.29
CA SER A 277 8.79 10.41 21.37
C SER A 277 8.25 9.85 20.05
N MET A 278 8.84 8.76 19.52
CA MET A 278 8.48 8.21 18.20
C MET A 278 7.91 6.79 18.26
N GLY A 279 8.58 5.85 18.95
CA GLY A 279 8.13 4.46 19.00
C GLY A 279 6.75 4.27 19.63
N LEU A 280 6.46 4.98 20.72
CA LEU A 280 5.18 4.87 21.43
C LEU A 280 3.96 5.32 20.58
N PRO A 281 3.95 6.51 19.97
CA PRO A 281 2.82 6.91 19.12
C PRO A 281 2.66 6.02 17.87
N MET A 282 3.76 5.53 17.27
CA MET A 282 3.68 4.59 16.15
C MET A 282 3.05 3.25 16.58
N ALA A 283 3.55 2.65 17.67
CA ALA A 283 3.00 1.43 18.26
C ALA A 283 1.53 1.59 18.68
N THR A 284 1.15 2.76 19.21
CA THR A 284 -0.23 3.08 19.59
C THR A 284 -1.15 3.08 18.38
N ASN A 285 -0.73 3.70 17.27
CA ASN A 285 -1.52 3.73 16.04
C ASN A 285 -1.63 2.36 15.40
N LEU A 286 -0.54 1.57 15.42
CA LEU A 286 -0.57 0.21 14.94
C LEU A 286 -1.49 -0.67 15.78
N GLN A 287 -1.41 -0.64 17.11
CA GLN A 287 -2.31 -1.41 17.98
C GLN A 287 -3.79 -1.04 17.79
N LYS A 288 -4.10 0.26 17.63
CA LYS A 288 -5.47 0.70 17.31
C LYS A 288 -5.95 0.14 15.97
N HIS A 289 -5.07 0.10 14.96
CA HIS A 289 -5.39 -0.49 13.67
C HIS A 289 -5.62 -2.00 13.78
N LEU A 290 -4.71 -2.74 14.43
CA LEU A 290 -4.84 -4.18 14.66
C LEU A 290 -6.14 -4.52 15.42
N SER A 291 -6.47 -3.74 16.45
CA SER A 291 -7.74 -3.88 17.17
C SER A 291 -8.96 -3.67 16.26
N SER A 292 -8.89 -2.69 15.34
CA SER A 292 -9.99 -2.37 14.43
C SER A 292 -10.21 -3.42 13.34
N THR A 293 -9.17 -4.17 12.97
CA THR A 293 -9.20 -5.28 11.99
C THR A 293 -9.29 -6.65 12.67
N ARG A 294 -9.40 -6.70 14.01
CA ARG A 294 -9.40 -7.93 14.81
C ARG A 294 -8.17 -8.82 14.54
N ALA A 295 -7.06 -8.21 14.16
CA ALA A 295 -5.78 -8.87 14.04
C ALA A 295 -5.20 -9.18 15.45
N PRO A 296 -4.21 -10.08 15.56
CA PRO A 296 -3.50 -10.31 16.81
C PRO A 296 -2.97 -9.02 17.43
N ASN A 297 -2.96 -8.97 18.76
CA ASN A 297 -2.47 -7.80 19.48
C ASN A 297 -0.97 -7.58 19.24
N LEU A 298 -0.59 -6.32 19.16
CA LEU A 298 0.79 -5.85 19.13
C LEU A 298 1.57 -6.41 20.32
N ILE A 299 2.68 -7.07 20.09
CA ILE A 299 3.68 -7.38 21.11
C ILE A 299 4.72 -6.25 21.13
N TYR A 300 5.05 -5.73 22.30
CA TYR A 300 6.03 -4.66 22.42
C TYR A 300 7.13 -5.02 23.42
N PHE A 301 8.34 -4.58 23.11
CA PHE A 301 9.48 -4.66 24.01
C PHE A 301 10.16 -3.30 24.11
N ASN A 302 10.49 -2.92 25.35
CA ASN A 302 11.34 -1.78 25.62
C ASN A 302 12.19 -2.06 26.86
N ARG A 303 13.46 -1.61 26.85
CA ARG A 303 14.41 -1.80 27.96
C ARG A 303 13.82 -1.42 29.32
N THR A 304 13.00 -0.37 29.34
CA THR A 304 12.17 0.00 30.50
C THR A 304 10.71 -0.31 30.19
N ILE A 305 10.23 -1.50 30.57
CA ILE A 305 8.93 -2.01 30.10
C ILE A 305 7.73 -1.08 30.44
N SER A 306 7.80 -0.37 31.57
CA SER A 306 6.76 0.57 32.01
C SER A 306 6.52 1.74 31.05
N ARG A 307 7.47 2.02 30.14
CA ARG A 307 7.24 3.02 29.08
C ARG A 307 6.15 2.60 28.08
N GLY A 308 5.80 1.31 28.04
CA GLY A 308 4.71 0.78 27.23
C GLY A 308 3.39 0.60 27.99
N ASP A 309 3.25 1.06 29.23
CA ASP A 309 2.03 0.84 30.03
C ASP A 309 0.75 1.36 29.33
N SER A 310 0.86 2.47 28.61
CA SER A 310 -0.24 3.00 27.79
C SER A 310 -0.62 2.11 26.60
N LEU A 311 0.33 1.36 26.03
CA LEU A 311 0.05 0.35 24.99
C LEU A 311 -0.68 -0.85 25.59
N LYS A 312 -0.26 -1.30 26.76
CA LYS A 312 -0.96 -2.37 27.50
C LYS A 312 -2.41 -2.00 27.80
N GLY A 313 -2.65 -0.74 28.17
CA GLY A 313 -4.00 -0.20 28.39
C GLY A 313 -4.93 -0.26 27.18
N ILE A 314 -4.40 -0.38 25.95
CA ILE A 314 -5.17 -0.52 24.71
C ILE A 314 -5.05 -1.93 24.07
N GLY A 315 -4.62 -2.92 24.85
CA GLY A 315 -4.61 -4.33 24.47
C GLY A 315 -3.28 -4.88 23.93
N ALA A 316 -2.24 -4.06 23.81
CA ALA A 316 -0.91 -4.55 23.42
C ALA A 316 -0.30 -5.44 24.52
N GLN A 317 0.56 -6.39 24.13
CA GLN A 317 1.16 -7.38 25.01
C GLN A 317 2.65 -7.08 25.24
N PRO A 318 3.13 -6.99 26.50
CA PRO A 318 4.55 -6.85 26.75
C PRO A 318 5.29 -8.16 26.47
N ALA A 319 6.43 -8.10 25.77
CA ALA A 319 7.38 -9.21 25.69
C ALA A 319 8.35 -9.18 26.87
N SER A 320 8.85 -10.35 27.25
CA SER A 320 9.84 -10.50 28.33
C SER A 320 11.25 -10.08 27.91
N SER A 321 11.57 -10.21 26.63
CA SER A 321 12.86 -9.82 26.04
C SER A 321 12.70 -9.43 24.56
N ALA A 322 13.75 -8.86 23.97
CA ALA A 322 13.79 -8.60 22.53
C ALA A 322 13.73 -9.91 21.71
N THR A 323 14.41 -10.96 22.16
CA THR A 323 14.40 -12.29 21.52
C THR A 323 13.01 -12.92 21.56
N ASP A 324 12.36 -12.91 22.73
CA ASP A 324 10.97 -13.38 22.92
C ASP A 324 9.99 -12.66 21.97
N LEU A 325 10.18 -11.34 21.79
CA LEU A 325 9.43 -10.59 20.80
C LEU A 325 9.71 -11.12 19.39
N VAL A 326 10.97 -11.20 18.95
CA VAL A 326 11.32 -11.65 17.59
C VAL A 326 10.79 -13.05 17.30
N ASP A 327 10.91 -13.99 18.23
CA ASP A 327 10.46 -15.37 18.08
C ASP A 327 8.96 -15.43 17.83
N ASN A 328 8.20 -14.65 18.59
CA ASN A 328 6.76 -14.51 18.47
C ASN A 328 6.34 -13.41 17.47
N SER A 329 7.12 -13.12 16.42
CA SER A 329 6.80 -12.12 15.40
C SER A 329 7.13 -12.54 13.98
N ASP A 330 6.35 -12.06 13.02
CA ASP A 330 6.68 -12.14 11.59
C ASP A 330 7.16 -10.81 11.02
N ILE A 331 6.58 -9.69 11.47
CA ILE A 331 7.00 -8.33 11.08
C ILE A 331 7.39 -7.56 12.35
N ILE A 332 8.65 -7.15 12.41
CA ILE A 332 9.26 -6.49 13.56
C ILE A 332 9.61 -5.05 13.19
N PHE A 333 9.05 -4.07 13.90
CA PHE A 333 9.44 -2.68 13.75
C PHE A 333 10.51 -2.34 14.79
N MET A 334 11.67 -1.86 14.33
CA MET A 334 12.70 -1.29 15.19
C MET A 334 12.64 0.23 15.15
N SER A 335 12.68 0.86 16.32
CA SER A 335 12.75 2.31 16.45
C SER A 335 13.76 2.65 17.55
N LEU A 336 15.03 2.75 17.17
CA LEU A 336 16.17 2.81 18.07
C LEU A 336 16.85 4.18 18.06
N SER A 337 17.72 4.44 19.05
CA SER A 337 18.26 5.77 19.25
C SER A 337 19.33 6.22 18.28
N ASP A 338 20.22 5.30 17.97
CA ASP A 338 21.49 5.48 17.29
C ASP A 338 22.06 4.12 16.89
N ASP A 339 23.21 4.18 16.23
CA ASP A 339 23.94 3.04 15.72
C ASP A 339 24.36 2.06 16.85
N SER A 340 24.67 2.55 18.05
CA SER A 340 25.02 1.67 19.18
C SER A 340 23.81 0.90 19.69
N ALA A 341 22.64 1.53 19.74
CA ALA A 341 21.40 0.86 20.10
C ALA A 341 20.97 -0.18 19.06
N LEU A 342 21.19 0.11 17.77
CA LEU A 342 21.00 -0.84 16.68
C LEU A 342 21.91 -2.06 16.86
N GLU A 343 23.23 -1.87 16.98
CA GLU A 343 24.17 -2.97 17.16
C GLU A 343 23.89 -3.79 18.42
N SER A 344 23.60 -3.14 19.55
CA SER A 344 23.23 -3.85 20.79
C SER A 344 21.96 -4.68 20.65
N THR A 345 20.98 -4.19 19.90
CA THR A 345 19.73 -4.91 19.64
C THR A 345 19.98 -6.10 18.71
N LEU A 346 20.75 -5.89 17.63
CA LEU A 346 21.16 -6.95 16.72
C LEU A 346 21.94 -8.05 17.45
N ASN A 347 22.90 -7.69 18.30
CA ASN A 347 23.64 -8.68 19.09
C ASN A 347 22.70 -9.50 19.99
N THR A 348 21.69 -8.86 20.58
CA THR A 348 20.71 -9.56 21.43
C THR A 348 19.86 -10.55 20.64
N ILE A 349 19.42 -10.19 19.43
CA ILE A 349 18.49 -11.02 18.65
C ILE A 349 19.21 -12.03 17.73
N LEU A 350 20.47 -11.79 17.36
CA LEU A 350 21.23 -12.62 16.41
C LEU A 350 22.31 -13.50 17.06
N ASP A 351 22.85 -13.08 18.21
CA ASP A 351 24.02 -13.71 18.83
C ASP A 351 23.68 -14.46 20.14
N SER A 352 22.40 -14.50 20.56
CA SER A 352 21.98 -15.35 21.69
C SER A 352 22.15 -16.84 21.36
N GLU A 353 22.52 -17.67 22.34
CA GLU A 353 22.59 -19.14 22.16
C GLU A 353 21.24 -19.74 21.72
N ASP A 354 20.15 -19.08 22.10
CA ASP A 354 18.77 -19.37 21.68
C ASP A 354 18.32 -18.58 20.43
N SER A 355 19.23 -17.92 19.70
CA SER A 355 18.84 -17.10 18.52
C SER A 355 18.18 -17.97 17.45
N GLY A 356 16.87 -17.79 17.32
CA GLY A 356 16.05 -18.50 16.34
C GLY A 356 16.46 -18.18 14.90
N ASN A 357 16.21 -19.13 14.01
CA ASN A 357 16.25 -18.88 12.57
C ASN A 357 15.29 -17.72 12.23
N LEU A 358 15.79 -16.67 11.56
CA LEU A 358 14.95 -15.54 11.13
C LEU A 358 14.19 -15.83 9.84
N ALA A 359 14.22 -17.08 9.34
CA ALA A 359 13.44 -17.52 8.19
C ALA A 359 11.97 -17.09 8.30
N GLY A 360 11.51 -16.38 7.27
CA GLY A 360 10.14 -15.88 7.18
C GLY A 360 9.87 -14.55 7.90
N LYS A 361 10.83 -14.04 8.69
CA LYS A 361 10.69 -12.79 9.45
C LYS A 361 11.17 -11.57 8.64
N LEU A 362 10.50 -10.45 8.83
CA LEU A 362 10.81 -9.15 8.24
C LEU A 362 11.09 -8.11 9.32
N ILE A 363 12.31 -7.59 9.35
CA ILE A 363 12.73 -6.51 10.24
C ILE A 363 12.64 -5.18 9.49
N VAL A 364 11.91 -4.23 10.06
CA VAL A 364 11.66 -2.88 9.53
C VAL A 364 12.33 -1.87 10.45
N ASP A 365 13.48 -1.35 10.05
CA ASP A 365 14.21 -0.37 10.87
C ASP A 365 13.79 1.07 10.54
N THR A 366 13.16 1.74 11.50
CA THR A 366 12.76 3.15 11.38
C THR A 366 13.77 4.12 11.98
N SER A 367 14.88 3.58 12.50
CA SER A 367 15.93 4.34 13.17
C SER A 367 16.66 5.26 12.20
N THR A 368 17.13 6.40 12.71
CA THR A 368 18.02 7.29 11.95
C THR A 368 19.46 7.00 12.34
N VAL A 369 20.07 6.07 11.60
CA VAL A 369 21.46 5.59 11.76
C VAL A 369 22.27 5.88 10.49
N HIS A 370 23.58 5.64 10.52
CA HIS A 370 24.43 5.78 9.35
C HIS A 370 24.01 4.79 8.24
N PRO A 371 24.02 5.16 6.94
CA PRO A 371 23.64 4.25 5.84
C PRO A 371 24.39 2.90 5.85
N ASP A 372 25.69 2.92 6.19
CA ASP A 372 26.48 1.70 6.29
C ASP A 372 26.11 0.83 7.50
N SER A 373 25.59 1.41 8.58
CA SER A 373 25.10 0.65 9.73
C SER A 373 23.83 -0.13 9.36
N SER A 374 22.88 0.51 8.65
CA SER A 374 21.69 -0.20 8.13
C SER A 374 22.07 -1.33 7.17
N ALA A 375 23.09 -1.14 6.36
CA ALA A 375 23.56 -2.18 5.45
C ALA A 375 24.26 -3.35 6.15
N LYS A 376 25.07 -3.08 7.19
CA LYS A 376 25.63 -4.14 8.02
C LYS A 376 24.51 -4.92 8.72
N ALA A 377 23.48 -4.22 9.20
CA ALA A 377 22.29 -4.83 9.78
C ALA A 377 21.58 -5.75 8.79
N GLU A 378 21.37 -5.28 7.55
CA GLU A 378 20.80 -6.09 6.47
C GLU A 378 21.60 -7.39 6.26
N THR A 379 22.92 -7.30 6.10
CA THR A 379 23.78 -8.46 5.89
C THR A 379 23.65 -9.46 7.04
N ARG A 380 23.77 -9.00 8.29
CA ARG A 380 23.67 -9.88 9.48
C ARG A 380 22.30 -10.56 9.60
N ILE A 381 21.22 -9.87 9.24
CA ILE A 381 19.86 -10.41 9.28
C ILE A 381 19.65 -11.44 8.15
N GLN A 382 20.16 -11.16 6.96
CA GLN A 382 20.09 -12.08 5.81
C GLN A 382 20.90 -13.37 6.06
N GLU A 383 22.06 -13.28 6.71
CA GLU A 383 22.87 -14.45 7.12
C GLU A 383 22.10 -15.41 8.05
N LYS A 384 21.14 -14.89 8.81
CA LYS A 384 20.23 -15.67 9.68
C LYS A 384 18.89 -16.03 9.01
N GLY A 385 18.74 -15.77 7.70
CA GLY A 385 17.56 -16.11 6.91
C GLY A 385 16.42 -15.09 6.94
N GLY A 386 16.60 -13.95 7.60
CA GLY A 386 15.59 -12.89 7.71
C GLY A 386 15.61 -11.90 6.56
N GLN A 387 14.55 -11.11 6.46
CA GLN A 387 14.46 -9.96 5.56
C GLN A 387 14.63 -8.66 6.34
N PHE A 388 15.24 -7.64 5.71
CA PHE A 388 15.43 -6.32 6.31
C PHE A 388 15.00 -5.22 5.34
N ILE A 389 14.33 -4.20 5.85
CA ILE A 389 14.13 -2.92 5.16
C ILE A 389 14.53 -1.76 6.06
N ALA A 390 15.18 -0.74 5.48
CA ALA A 390 15.44 0.53 6.16
C ALA A 390 14.37 1.55 5.79
N SER A 391 13.75 2.12 6.81
CA SER A 391 12.52 2.88 6.72
C SER A 391 12.49 4.11 7.65
N PRO A 392 13.50 5.00 7.64
CA PRO A 392 13.48 6.22 8.43
C PRO A 392 12.26 7.09 8.11
N VAL A 393 11.80 7.86 9.10
CA VAL A 393 10.55 8.62 9.02
C VAL A 393 10.76 10.13 9.16
N PHE A 394 9.85 10.93 8.60
CA PHE A 394 9.75 12.37 8.81
C PHE A 394 8.48 12.75 9.58
N GLY A 395 8.67 13.58 10.60
CA GLY A 395 7.63 14.15 11.47
C GLY A 395 8.03 14.10 12.94
N ALA A 396 7.62 15.11 13.71
CA ALA A 396 7.83 15.16 15.16
C ALA A 396 6.75 14.33 15.90
N SER A 397 6.89 14.17 17.22
CA SER A 397 5.96 13.39 18.05
C SER A 397 4.46 13.67 17.81
N PRO A 398 4.00 14.94 17.67
CA PRO A 398 2.59 15.20 17.37
C PRO A 398 2.13 14.63 16.03
N VAL A 399 3.01 14.64 15.01
CA VAL A 399 2.72 14.07 13.68
C VAL A 399 2.68 12.54 13.75
N ALA A 400 3.56 11.94 14.54
CA ALA A 400 3.53 10.51 14.85
C ALA A 400 2.23 10.11 15.53
N ALA A 401 1.80 10.87 16.55
CA ALA A 401 0.56 10.61 17.27
C ALA A 401 -0.68 10.67 16.37
N GLN A 402 -0.65 11.50 15.32
CA GLN A 402 -1.71 11.59 14.31
C GLN A 402 -1.68 10.48 13.25
N GLY A 403 -0.65 9.61 13.24
CA GLY A 403 -0.48 8.60 12.19
C GLY A 403 -0.13 9.20 10.84
N LYS A 404 0.54 10.36 10.82
CA LYS A 404 0.80 11.16 9.60
C LYS A 404 2.27 11.25 9.23
N LEU A 405 3.13 10.37 9.74
CA LEU A 405 4.54 10.34 9.36
C LEU A 405 4.72 10.11 7.86
N LEU A 406 5.80 10.63 7.29
CA LEU A 406 6.23 10.28 5.94
C LEU A 406 7.35 9.24 6.05
N TRP A 407 7.17 8.09 5.41
CA TRP A 407 8.12 6.97 5.50
C TRP A 407 9.01 6.94 4.26
N ILE A 408 10.33 6.85 4.45
CA ILE A 408 11.30 6.71 3.35
C ILE A 408 11.82 5.28 3.37
N ILE A 409 11.38 4.44 2.44
CA ILE A 409 11.62 3.00 2.51
C ILE A 409 12.58 2.56 1.40
N ALA A 410 13.61 1.82 1.80
CA ALA A 410 14.50 1.07 0.94
C ALA A 410 14.50 -0.41 1.30
N GLY A 411 14.57 -1.27 0.29
CA GLY A 411 14.64 -2.73 0.43
C GLY A 411 13.84 -3.45 -0.66
N PRO A 412 13.82 -4.80 -0.66
CA PRO A 412 13.13 -5.58 -1.68
C PRO A 412 11.66 -5.18 -1.83
N ASN A 413 11.20 -4.97 -3.07
CA ASN A 413 9.83 -4.48 -3.33
C ASN A 413 8.75 -5.31 -2.64
N ALA A 414 8.90 -6.65 -2.65
CA ALA A 414 7.97 -7.56 -1.97
C ALA A 414 7.90 -7.33 -0.45
N SER A 415 9.02 -6.99 0.20
CA SER A 415 9.06 -6.67 1.62
C SER A 415 8.43 -5.31 1.91
N VAL A 416 8.65 -4.32 1.03
CA VAL A 416 8.00 -3.00 1.13
C VAL A 416 6.48 -3.12 0.94
N ASP A 417 6.02 -3.93 -0.01
CA ASP A 417 4.59 -4.20 -0.25
C ASP A 417 3.91 -4.82 0.99
N LYS A 418 4.60 -5.74 1.69
CA LYS A 418 4.09 -6.34 2.94
C LYS A 418 3.91 -5.32 4.07
N VAL A 419 4.75 -4.28 4.13
CA VAL A 419 4.76 -3.31 5.23
C VAL A 419 3.84 -2.11 4.95
N THR A 420 3.65 -1.75 3.68
CA THR A 420 2.86 -0.59 3.26
C THR A 420 1.46 -0.51 3.91
N PRO A 421 0.67 -1.61 4.04
CA PRO A 421 -0.65 -1.59 4.68
C PRO A 421 -0.63 -1.19 6.16
N TYR A 422 0.46 -1.45 6.87
CA TYR A 422 0.63 -1.06 8.28
C TYR A 422 1.17 0.36 8.44
N VAL A 423 1.57 0.98 7.33
CA VAL A 423 2.11 2.34 7.28
C VAL A 423 1.04 3.30 6.79
N GLU A 424 0.58 3.18 5.55
CA GLU A 424 -0.28 4.18 4.91
C GLU A 424 -1.68 4.22 5.50
N GLY A 425 -2.06 5.37 6.05
CA GLY A 425 -3.33 5.57 6.74
C GLY A 425 -3.36 5.01 8.17
N VAL A 426 -2.23 4.49 8.67
CA VAL A 426 -2.09 3.91 10.02
C VAL A 426 -1.02 4.66 10.81
N MET A 427 0.27 4.39 10.54
CA MET A 427 1.40 5.07 11.19
C MET A 427 1.90 6.27 10.38
N GLY A 428 1.62 6.28 9.09
CA GLY A 428 2.09 7.27 8.14
C GLY A 428 1.02 7.74 7.16
N ARG A 429 1.25 8.90 6.57
CA ARG A 429 0.40 9.46 5.51
C ARG A 429 0.77 8.97 4.11
N ALA A 430 2.02 8.55 3.91
CA ALA A 430 2.56 8.10 2.64
C ALA A 430 3.89 7.37 2.82
N VAL A 431 4.23 6.54 1.84
CA VAL A 431 5.52 5.89 1.65
C VAL A 431 6.22 6.46 0.40
N ILE A 432 7.50 6.83 0.54
CA ILE A 432 8.40 7.11 -0.58
C ILE A 432 9.37 5.94 -0.69
N ARG A 433 9.31 5.20 -1.80
CA ARG A 433 10.24 4.12 -2.11
C ARG A 433 11.48 4.70 -2.78
N VAL A 434 12.66 4.37 -2.26
CA VAL A 434 13.93 4.90 -2.78
C VAL A 434 14.85 3.81 -3.35
N GLY A 435 14.25 2.68 -3.75
CA GLY A 435 14.92 1.55 -4.37
C GLY A 435 15.27 0.43 -3.39
N GLU A 436 15.98 -0.58 -3.88
CA GLU A 436 16.33 -1.77 -3.09
C GLU A 436 17.60 -1.59 -2.26
N ASP A 437 18.51 -0.69 -2.64
CA ASP A 437 19.69 -0.36 -1.83
C ASP A 437 19.27 0.32 -0.52
N ILE A 438 19.39 -0.42 0.58
CA ILE A 438 19.10 0.02 1.95
C ILE A 438 19.75 1.37 2.30
N ARG A 439 20.92 1.71 1.73
CA ARG A 439 21.60 2.99 1.99
C ARG A 439 20.84 4.19 1.46
N ALA A 440 20.03 4.01 0.43
CA ALA A 440 19.32 5.11 -0.24
C ALA A 440 18.35 5.82 0.71
N SER A 441 17.69 5.08 1.61
CA SER A 441 16.77 5.68 2.58
C SER A 441 17.49 6.56 3.60
N GLY A 442 18.67 6.12 4.09
CA GLY A 442 19.54 6.92 4.94
C GLY A 442 20.03 8.20 4.25
N LYS A 443 20.48 8.11 2.99
CA LYS A 443 20.91 9.29 2.20
C LYS A 443 19.76 10.28 2.01
N MET A 444 18.57 9.81 1.64
CA MET A 444 17.37 10.65 1.47
C MET A 444 16.94 11.26 2.81
N LYS A 445 17.01 10.52 3.91
CA LYS A 445 16.73 11.01 5.25
C LYS A 445 17.68 12.14 5.65
N THR A 446 18.97 11.97 5.40
CA THR A 446 20.00 12.98 5.65
C THR A 446 19.73 14.26 4.86
N ALA A 447 19.44 14.16 3.56
CA ALA A 447 19.07 15.31 2.74
C ALA A 447 17.82 16.03 3.26
N GLY A 448 16.76 15.29 3.62
CA GLY A 448 15.53 15.90 4.13
C GLY A 448 15.66 16.49 5.53
N ASN A 449 16.51 15.93 6.39
CA ASN A 449 16.81 16.50 7.71
C ASN A 449 17.59 17.82 7.59
N PHE A 450 18.51 17.92 6.63
CA PHE A 450 19.14 19.18 6.26
C PHE A 450 18.09 20.22 5.83
N ILE A 451 17.19 19.88 4.91
CA ILE A 451 16.10 20.78 4.47
C ILE A 451 15.25 21.23 5.66
N THR A 452 14.93 20.30 6.57
CA THR A 452 14.13 20.57 7.78
C THR A 452 14.83 21.57 8.69
N ALA A 453 16.14 21.41 8.94
CA ALA A 453 16.92 22.33 9.74
C ALA A 453 17.05 23.70 9.08
N GLY A 454 17.27 23.76 7.76
CA GLY A 454 17.33 25.01 7.01
C GLY A 454 16.00 25.79 7.03
N PHE A 455 14.87 25.11 6.88
CA PHE A 455 13.56 25.77 7.04
C PHE A 455 13.36 26.30 8.46
N MET A 456 13.74 25.52 9.47
CA MET A 456 13.62 25.97 10.86
C MET A 456 14.45 27.24 11.12
N GLU A 457 15.69 27.26 10.61
CA GLU A 457 16.58 28.42 10.70
C GLU A 457 15.93 29.67 10.08
N ILE A 458 15.51 29.58 8.82
CA ILE A 458 14.88 30.69 8.08
C ILE A 458 13.60 31.18 8.77
N ILE A 459 12.75 30.25 9.23
CA ILE A 459 11.50 30.60 9.91
C ILE A 459 11.78 31.25 11.26
N ALA A 460 12.79 30.78 11.99
CA ALA A 460 13.21 31.37 13.26
C ALA A 460 13.74 32.79 13.08
N GLU A 461 14.61 33.02 12.10
CA GLU A 461 15.08 34.37 11.75
C GLU A 461 13.92 35.31 11.37
N ALA A 462 12.97 34.82 10.56
CA ALA A 462 11.80 35.59 10.16
C ALA A 462 10.92 35.98 11.38
N HIS A 463 10.74 35.08 12.35
CA HIS A 463 10.01 35.38 13.58
C HIS A 463 10.74 36.39 14.45
N VAL A 464 12.05 36.28 14.61
CA VAL A 464 12.85 37.27 15.33
C VAL A 464 12.75 38.64 14.66
N LEU A 465 12.81 38.70 13.33
CA LEU A 465 12.60 39.94 12.56
C LEU A 465 11.18 40.51 12.79
N ALA A 466 10.15 39.67 12.74
CA ALA A 466 8.77 40.08 12.95
C ALA A 466 8.54 40.65 14.36
N GLU A 467 9.20 40.10 15.37
CA GLU A 467 9.16 40.63 16.74
C GLU A 467 9.88 41.98 16.86
N LYS A 468 11.09 42.09 16.32
CA LYS A 468 11.90 43.32 16.41
C LYS A 468 11.31 44.48 15.61
N SER A 469 10.64 44.18 14.50
CA SER A 469 10.00 45.19 13.65
C SER A 469 8.62 45.62 14.13
N GLY A 470 8.05 44.94 15.14
CA GLY A 470 6.69 45.19 15.60
C GLY A 470 5.58 44.59 14.72
N LEU A 471 5.94 43.79 13.70
CA LEU A 471 4.98 43.08 12.85
C LEU A 471 4.16 42.04 13.64
N GLY A 472 4.79 41.43 14.65
CA GLY A 472 4.20 40.41 15.51
C GLY A 472 4.15 39.02 14.86
N SER A 473 4.37 37.98 15.67
CA SER A 473 4.48 36.59 15.20
C SER A 473 3.18 36.05 14.58
N GLY A 474 2.01 36.55 14.99
CA GLY A 474 0.72 36.09 14.46
C GLY A 474 0.50 36.41 12.98
N ASN A 475 0.91 37.61 12.54
CA ASN A 475 0.79 38.02 11.13
C ASN A 475 1.73 37.20 10.24
N LEU A 476 2.97 36.98 10.70
CA LEU A 476 3.93 36.13 9.98
C LEU A 476 3.45 34.68 9.93
N GLU A 477 2.92 34.15 11.03
CA GLU A 477 2.38 32.78 11.07
C GLU A 477 1.21 32.60 10.08
N ALA A 478 0.30 33.57 10.00
CA ALA A 478 -0.78 33.56 9.00
C ALA A 478 -0.25 33.59 7.56
N LEU A 479 0.77 34.41 7.28
CA LEU A 479 1.45 34.39 5.97
C LEU A 479 2.04 33.01 5.68
N ILE A 480 2.72 32.41 6.65
CA ILE A 480 3.35 31.09 6.49
C ILE A 480 2.29 30.02 6.19
N GLU A 481 1.16 30.02 6.90
CA GLU A 481 0.05 29.09 6.66
C GLU A 481 -0.47 29.17 5.23
N GLN A 482 -0.78 30.39 4.77
CA GLN A 482 -1.45 30.61 3.49
C GLN A 482 -0.50 30.47 2.30
N GLN A 483 0.77 30.89 2.45
CA GLN A 483 1.72 30.98 1.34
C GLN A 483 2.66 29.77 1.22
N TYR A 484 3.14 29.23 2.34
CA TYR A 484 4.18 28.20 2.35
C TYR A 484 3.67 26.82 2.79
N GLY A 485 2.43 26.75 3.26
CA GLY A 485 1.71 25.51 3.49
C GLY A 485 2.01 24.85 4.85
N PRO A 486 1.53 23.60 5.04
CA PRO A 486 1.35 23.03 6.37
C PRO A 486 2.66 22.70 7.11
N LEU A 487 3.75 22.40 6.40
CA LEU A 487 5.02 22.06 7.04
C LEU A 487 5.71 23.29 7.65
N PRO A 488 6.00 24.37 6.88
CA PRO A 488 6.46 25.64 7.44
C PRO A 488 5.53 26.19 8.53
N PHE A 489 4.22 26.08 8.35
CA PHE A 489 3.25 26.52 9.36
C PHE A 489 3.41 25.75 10.67
N SER A 490 3.53 24.43 10.62
CA SER A 490 3.79 23.63 11.81
C SER A 490 5.13 23.99 12.49
N MET A 491 6.14 24.41 11.72
CA MET A 491 7.40 24.91 12.29
C MET A 491 7.22 26.26 12.97
N SER A 492 6.50 27.20 12.36
CA SER A 492 6.11 28.48 12.96
C SER A 492 5.44 28.25 14.32
N GLN A 493 4.45 27.36 14.37
CA GLN A 493 3.72 27.04 15.59
C GLN A 493 4.62 26.48 16.69
N ARG A 494 5.69 25.74 16.36
CA ARG A 494 6.65 25.27 17.38
C ARG A 494 7.37 26.42 18.08
N LEU A 495 7.62 27.51 17.36
CA LEU A 495 8.27 28.70 17.91
C LEU A 495 7.27 29.51 18.72
N THR A 496 6.14 29.86 18.12
CA THR A 496 5.14 30.79 18.70
C THR A 496 4.40 30.20 19.90
N THR A 497 4.24 28.88 19.98
CA THR A 497 3.63 28.20 21.15
C THR A 497 4.63 27.89 22.27
N GLY A 498 5.91 28.24 22.11
CA GLY A 498 6.94 27.95 23.10
C GLY A 498 7.39 26.49 23.14
N ALA A 499 7.05 25.67 22.15
CA ALA A 499 7.47 24.27 22.08
C ALA A 499 9.00 24.11 21.89
N TYR A 500 9.67 25.14 21.34
CA TYR A 500 11.14 25.21 21.25
C TYR A 500 11.84 25.10 22.62
N MET A 501 11.16 25.50 23.69
CA MET A 501 11.59 25.37 25.08
C MET A 501 10.47 24.73 25.92
N PRO A 502 10.35 23.39 25.89
CA PRO A 502 9.28 22.65 26.59
C PRO A 502 9.22 22.99 28.08
N ALA A 503 8.04 22.87 28.70
CA ALA A 503 7.87 23.05 30.15
C ALA A 503 8.82 22.14 30.95
N ARG A 504 9.20 22.53 32.17
CA ARG A 504 10.13 21.72 32.99
C ARG A 504 9.53 20.34 33.25
N GLY A 505 10.33 19.30 33.07
CA GLY A 505 9.89 17.90 33.18
C GLY A 505 9.15 17.35 31.95
N VAL A 506 8.82 18.19 30.96
CA VAL A 506 8.22 17.76 29.68
C VAL A 506 9.30 17.49 28.65
N ARG A 507 9.16 16.40 27.90
CA ARG A 507 10.09 16.04 26.82
C ARG A 507 9.86 16.89 25.57
N PRO A 508 10.91 17.22 24.82
CA PRO A 508 10.77 17.88 23.52
C PRO A 508 10.02 17.01 22.51
N TRP A 509 9.36 17.65 21.55
CA TRP A 509 8.71 16.95 20.43
C TRP A 509 9.74 16.35 19.47
N SER A 510 10.89 16.99 19.34
CA SER A 510 12.07 16.48 18.65
C SER A 510 13.31 16.94 19.41
N ASP A 511 14.15 16.01 19.87
CA ASP A 511 15.29 16.30 20.74
C ASP A 511 16.39 17.11 20.04
N LEU A 512 16.93 18.12 20.72
CA LEU A 512 18.02 18.96 20.22
C LEU A 512 19.28 18.17 19.85
N ASN A 513 19.69 17.19 20.67
CA ASN A 513 20.90 16.41 20.40
C ASN A 513 20.73 15.52 19.17
N LEU A 514 19.51 15.04 18.92
CA LEU A 514 19.19 14.30 17.69
C LEU A 514 19.30 15.20 16.46
N ALA A 515 18.82 16.44 16.52
CA ALA A 515 18.97 17.39 15.42
C ALA A 515 20.44 17.73 15.13
N ILE A 516 21.26 17.92 16.16
CA ILE A 516 22.72 18.11 16.02
C ILE A 516 23.35 16.92 15.30
N LYS A 517 23.01 15.69 15.72
CA LYS A 517 23.50 14.46 15.08
C LYS A 517 23.08 14.39 13.61
N ASP A 518 21.80 14.57 13.34
CA ASP A 518 21.20 14.39 12.01
C ASP A 518 21.72 15.44 10.99
N VAL A 519 21.86 16.71 11.40
CA VAL A 519 22.47 17.74 10.56
C VAL A 519 23.96 17.47 10.36
N GLY A 520 24.65 16.96 11.39
CA GLY A 520 26.05 16.52 11.30
C GLY A 520 26.27 15.42 10.26
N HIS A 521 25.36 14.43 10.19
CA HIS A 521 25.39 13.41 9.12
C HIS A 521 25.25 14.04 7.73
N GLY A 522 24.45 15.10 7.59
CA GLY A 522 24.31 15.87 6.35
C GLY A 522 25.60 16.51 5.89
N ILE A 523 26.28 17.19 6.80
CA ILE A 523 27.56 17.85 6.52
C ILE A 523 28.61 16.80 6.11
N ALA A 524 28.74 15.70 6.88
CA ALA A 524 29.70 14.64 6.57
C ALA A 524 29.42 13.97 5.21
N LEU A 525 28.15 13.69 4.88
CA LEU A 525 27.78 13.12 3.59
C LEU A 525 28.07 14.09 2.44
N ALA A 526 27.85 15.38 2.65
CA ALA A 526 28.12 16.40 1.65
C ALA A 526 29.63 16.48 1.34
N GLU A 527 30.47 16.51 2.37
CA GLU A 527 31.94 16.50 2.24
C GLU A 527 32.42 15.27 1.47
N GLN A 528 31.94 14.07 1.83
CA GLN A 528 32.26 12.82 1.13
C GLN A 528 31.82 12.82 -0.34
N SER A 529 30.74 13.55 -0.65
CA SER A 529 30.17 13.64 -1.99
C SER A 529 30.76 14.79 -2.82
N GLY A 530 31.73 15.55 -2.30
CA GLY A 530 32.30 16.70 -2.97
C GLY A 530 31.36 17.91 -3.07
N THR A 531 30.40 18.03 -2.15
CA THR A 531 29.43 19.12 -2.07
C THR A 531 29.52 19.83 -0.71
N LYS A 532 28.93 21.02 -0.60
CA LYS A 532 28.91 21.80 0.64
C LYS A 532 27.48 22.22 0.99
N LEU A 533 27.11 22.11 2.27
CA LEU A 533 25.81 22.53 2.80
C LEU A 533 25.96 23.77 3.67
N GLU A 534 26.09 24.95 3.07
CA GLU A 534 26.36 26.20 3.81
C GLU A 534 25.26 26.55 4.82
N VAL A 535 24.00 26.34 4.46
CA VAL A 535 22.86 26.55 5.38
C VAL A 535 22.92 25.56 6.55
N ALA A 536 23.48 24.36 6.37
CA ALA A 536 23.65 23.40 7.46
C ALA A 536 24.72 23.88 8.45
N GLU A 537 25.78 24.55 7.98
CA GLU A 537 26.83 25.12 8.83
C GLU A 537 26.29 26.23 9.74
N VAL A 538 25.36 27.05 9.25
CA VAL A 538 24.66 28.06 10.05
C VAL A 538 23.76 27.37 11.09
N ALA A 539 22.88 26.46 10.64
CA ALA A 539 21.95 25.77 11.52
C ALA A 539 22.67 24.96 12.62
N ILE A 540 23.75 24.24 12.29
CA ILE A 540 24.49 23.44 13.27
C ILE A 540 25.20 24.31 14.32
N LYS A 541 25.65 25.52 13.95
CA LYS A 541 26.23 26.49 14.89
C LYS A 541 25.18 26.87 15.94
N HIS A 542 23.99 27.31 15.51
CA HIS A 542 22.93 27.72 16.44
C HIS A 542 22.35 26.56 17.25
N LEU A 543 22.26 25.36 16.69
CA LEU A 543 21.91 24.15 17.46
C LEU A 543 22.95 23.86 18.56
N LYS A 544 24.24 23.99 18.26
CA LYS A 544 25.31 23.80 19.27
C LYS A 544 25.27 24.88 20.36
N ASP A 545 24.96 26.13 20.00
CA ASP A 545 24.81 27.20 20.99
C ASP A 545 23.55 27.01 21.83
N ALA A 546 22.44 26.54 21.24
CA ALA A 546 21.25 26.13 21.97
C ALA A 546 21.56 24.98 22.92
N LYS A 547 22.46 24.06 22.55
CA LYS A 547 22.89 22.98 23.44
C LYS A 547 23.64 23.51 24.65
N LYS A 548 24.55 24.48 24.48
CA LYS A 548 25.24 25.11 25.62
C LYS A 548 24.24 25.73 26.61
N PHE A 549 23.19 26.38 26.09
CA PHE A 549 22.11 26.93 26.91
C PHE A 549 21.28 25.83 27.58
N SER A 550 20.93 24.76 26.85
CA SER A 550 20.24 23.58 27.39
C SER A 550 20.99 22.95 28.56
N ASP A 551 22.32 22.80 28.41
CA ASP A 551 23.20 22.23 29.43
C ASP A 551 23.31 23.16 30.66
N SER A 552 23.40 24.48 30.47
CA SER A 552 23.44 25.45 31.59
C SER A 552 22.14 25.51 32.38
N GLU A 553 21.00 25.40 31.70
CA GLU A 553 19.67 25.41 32.31
C GLU A 553 19.23 24.05 32.87
N GLN A 554 20.05 23.00 32.63
CA GLN A 554 19.73 21.59 32.88
C GLN A 554 18.34 21.22 32.36
N ARG A 555 18.00 21.73 31.17
CA ARG A 555 16.66 21.64 30.59
C ARG A 555 16.75 21.08 29.17
N PRO A 556 16.17 19.90 28.90
CA PRO A 556 16.08 19.37 27.54
C PRO A 556 15.34 20.33 26.62
N LEU A 557 15.96 20.68 25.50
CA LEU A 557 15.37 21.56 24.50
C LEU A 557 14.93 20.80 23.27
N ASP A 558 14.01 21.43 22.55
CA ASP A 558 13.52 20.93 21.27
C ASP A 558 14.43 21.36 20.11
N SER A 559 14.40 20.64 19.00
CA SER A 559 15.24 20.90 17.82
C SER A 559 14.96 22.26 17.16
N SER A 560 13.86 22.92 17.52
CA SER A 560 13.58 24.31 17.11
C SER A 560 14.23 25.37 18.02
N SER A 561 15.01 24.98 19.03
CA SER A 561 15.61 25.89 20.02
C SER A 561 16.68 26.85 19.50
N MET A 562 17.16 26.68 18.27
CA MET A 562 17.95 27.70 17.55
C MET A 562 17.27 29.07 17.57
N TYR A 563 15.93 29.10 17.58
CA TYR A 563 15.14 30.32 17.73
C TYR A 563 15.52 31.12 18.99
N GLY A 564 15.73 30.46 20.13
CA GLY A 564 16.16 31.15 21.36
C GLY A 564 17.56 31.77 21.25
N ILE A 565 18.45 31.17 20.46
CA ILE A 565 19.78 31.73 20.18
C ILE A 565 19.67 32.95 19.28
N LEU A 566 18.92 32.84 18.18
CA LEU A 566 18.66 33.95 17.26
C LEU A 566 18.00 35.15 17.97
N ARG A 567 17.10 34.89 18.92
CA ARG A 567 16.54 35.92 19.81
C ARG A 567 17.64 36.63 20.61
N LYS A 568 18.54 35.87 21.26
CA LYS A 568 19.66 36.44 22.03
C LYS A 568 20.58 37.30 21.18
N GLU A 569 20.90 36.85 19.96
CA GLU A 569 21.71 37.61 19.01
C GLU A 569 21.03 38.93 18.60
N ALA A 570 19.69 38.96 18.53
CA ALA A 570 18.91 40.17 18.29
C ALA A 570 18.65 41.06 19.54
N GLY A 571 19.29 40.74 20.68
CA GLY A 571 19.13 41.45 21.95
C GLY A 571 17.80 41.17 22.66
N LEU A 572 17.11 40.08 22.32
CA LEU A 572 15.93 39.59 23.03
C LEU A 572 16.32 38.50 24.04
N PRO A 573 15.51 38.25 25.09
CA PRO A 573 15.68 37.07 25.94
C PRO A 573 15.53 35.77 25.15
N PHE A 574 16.17 34.68 25.61
CA PHE A 574 16.03 33.35 25.00
C PHE A 574 14.56 32.89 25.05
N GLU A 575 13.92 33.12 26.19
CA GLU A 575 12.52 32.84 26.42
C GLU A 575 11.63 33.93 25.81
N THR A 576 10.58 33.51 25.11
CA THR A 576 9.43 34.36 24.82
C THR A 576 8.69 34.70 26.12
N GLU A 577 7.93 35.79 26.12
CA GLU A 577 7.05 36.12 27.26
C GLU A 577 6.06 34.99 27.56
N LEU A 578 5.57 34.28 26.52
CA LEU A 578 4.74 33.09 26.69
C LEU A 578 5.43 31.98 27.50
N VAL A 579 6.71 31.70 27.22
CA VAL A 579 7.49 30.69 27.96
C VAL A 579 7.72 31.14 29.40
N LYS A 580 8.02 32.43 29.62
CA LYS A 580 8.19 32.98 30.97
C LYS A 580 6.90 32.91 31.79
N ASP A 581 5.78 33.32 31.21
CA ASP A 581 4.47 33.30 31.86
C ASP A 581 4.01 31.88 32.19
N ARG A 582 4.27 30.91 31.31
CA ARG A 582 4.01 29.49 31.56
C ARG A 582 4.84 29.00 32.75
N ASP A 583 6.14 29.20 32.71
CA ASP A 583 7.05 28.66 33.73
C ASP A 583 6.85 29.36 35.10
N ALA A 584 6.44 30.64 35.12
CA ALA A 584 6.09 31.35 36.34
C ALA A 584 4.83 30.81 37.03
N LYS A 585 3.91 30.19 36.26
CA LYS A 585 2.72 29.53 36.80
C LYS A 585 3.03 28.13 37.34
N ASP A 586 3.93 27.40 36.68
CA ASP A 586 4.35 26.05 37.10
C ASP A 586 5.29 26.05 38.33
N GLY A 587 5.87 27.19 38.66
CA GLY A 587 6.71 27.38 39.86
C GLY A 587 5.94 27.73 41.14
N LYS A 588 4.60 27.79 41.10
CA LYS A 588 3.70 27.88 42.26
C LYS A 588 3.02 26.53 42.48
#